data_AF-A0A962FHN5-F1
#
_entry.id   AF-A0A962FHN5-F1
#
_cell.length_a   1.000
_cell.length_b   1.000
_cell.length_c   1.000
_cell.angle_alpha   90.00
_cell.angle_beta   90.00
_cell.angle_gamma   90.00
#
_symmetry.space_group_name_H-M   'P 1'
#
loop_
_entity.id
_entity.type
_entity.pdbx_description
1 polymer ?
#
loop_
_entity_poly.entity_id
_entity_poly.type
_entity_poly.pdbx_seq_one_letter_code
_entity_poly.pdbx_strand_id
1 'polypeptide(L)'
;MCGRYAITLPPEAMRQLFGYIEQPNFPPRHNVAPTQAVPIVRAAQGVRHFGLVRWGFLPGFVKDPKTFPLIINARAEGIATK
;
A
#
# COMPACT_ATOMS: atom_id res chain seq x y z
N MET A 1 -7.65 -9.01 11.67
CA MET A 1 -7.74 -8.31 10.36
C MET A 1 -7.92 -6.83 10.63
N CYS A 2 -7.22 -5.95 9.92
CA CYS A 2 -7.22 -4.50 10.17
C CYS A 2 -7.91 -3.77 9.01
N GLY A 3 -8.61 -2.68 9.32
CA GLY A 3 -9.28 -1.84 8.32
C GLY A 3 -8.93 -0.36 8.42
N ARG A 4 -8.14 0.04 9.42
CA ARG A 4 -7.68 1.42 9.63
C ARG A 4 -6.27 1.41 10.21
N TYR A 5 -5.48 2.43 9.86
CA TYR A 5 -4.18 2.69 10.46
C TYR A 5 -3.80 4.17 10.33
N ALA A 6 -2.69 4.55 10.95
CA ALA A 6 -2.12 5.88 10.86
C ALA A 6 -0.69 5.84 10.32
N ILE A 7 -0.30 6.91 9.62
CA ILE A 7 1.05 7.21 9.19
C ILE A 7 1.40 8.53 9.87
N THR A 8 2.19 8.51 10.93
CA THR A 8 2.42 9.70 11.76
C THR A 8 3.79 10.34 11.56
N LEU A 9 4.73 9.62 10.94
CA LEU A 9 6.06 10.12 10.67
C LEU A 9 6.08 11.04 9.44
N PRO A 10 6.96 12.06 9.42
CA PRO A 10 7.14 12.91 8.25
C PRO A 10 7.76 12.13 7.08
N PRO A 11 7.60 12.60 5.83
CA PRO A 11 8.13 11.94 4.63
C PRO A 11 9.61 11.59 4.72
N GLU A 12 10.44 12.48 5.27
CA GLU A 12 11.89 12.32 5.38
C GLU A 12 12.25 11.18 6.32
N ALA A 13 11.55 11.05 7.45
CA ALA A 13 11.76 9.95 8.39
C ALA A 13 11.37 8.60 7.77
N MET A 14 10.26 8.57 7.02
CA MET A 14 9.85 7.36 6.28
C MET A 14 10.88 7.01 5.20
N ARG A 15 11.43 8.00 4.50
CA ARG A 15 12.49 7.81 3.50
C ARG A 15 13.77 7.25 4.11
N GLN A 16 14.21 7.80 5.24
CA GLN A 16 15.38 7.29 5.97
C GLN A 16 15.16 5.86 6.47
N LEU A 17 13.98 5.56 7.02
CA LEU A 17 13.65 4.24 7.54
C LEU A 17 13.64 3.16 6.46
N PHE A 18 13.04 3.46 5.30
CA PHE A 18 12.86 2.48 4.23
C PHE A 18 13.93 2.55 3.13
N GLY A 19 14.68 3.63 3.01
CA GLY A 19 15.79 3.78 2.07
C GLY A 19 15.36 3.85 0.60
N TYR A 20 14.22 4.47 0.30
CA TYR A 20 13.78 4.70 -1.08
C TYR A 20 14.34 6.01 -1.65
N ILE A 21 14.51 6.07 -2.97
CA ILE A 21 15.22 7.17 -3.63
C ILE A 21 14.37 8.43 -3.82
N GLU A 22 13.05 8.27 -3.99
CA GLU A 22 12.12 9.36 -4.26
C GLU A 22 11.95 10.30 -3.07
N GLN A 23 11.45 11.51 -3.33
CA GLN A 23 11.15 12.54 -2.32
C GLN A 23 9.68 12.96 -2.40
N PRO A 24 8.75 12.04 -2.11
CA PRO A 24 7.33 12.31 -2.23
C PRO A 24 6.86 13.28 -1.14
N ASN A 25 5.99 14.22 -1.51
CA ASN A 25 5.25 14.99 -0.52
C ASN A 25 4.01 14.19 -0.06
N PHE A 26 4.23 13.22 0.82
CA PHE A 26 3.16 12.41 1.43
C PHE A 26 3.06 12.70 2.93
N PRO A 27 2.23 13.67 3.35
CA PRO A 27 2.19 14.11 4.73
C PRO A 27 1.60 13.05 5.67
N PRO A 28 1.79 13.19 7.00
CA PRO A 28 1.15 12.34 7.99
C PRO A 28 -0.37 12.25 7.81
N ARG A 29 -0.91 11.05 8.04
CA ARG A 29 -2.34 10.73 7.96
C ARG A 29 -2.77 9.95 9.18
N HIS A 30 -3.62 10.54 10.02
CA HIS A 30 -4.07 9.93 11.28
C HIS A 30 -5.20 8.91 11.11
N ASN A 31 -5.81 8.83 9.93
CA ASN A 31 -6.92 7.92 9.66
C ASN A 31 -6.92 7.45 8.19
N VAL A 32 -6.07 6.47 7.89
CA VAL A 32 -6.06 5.80 6.59
C VAL A 32 -7.13 4.72 6.57
N ALA A 33 -7.98 4.75 5.54
CA ALA A 33 -9.10 3.83 5.36
C ALA A 33 -8.97 3.08 4.01
N PRO A 34 -9.72 1.97 3.83
CA PRO A 34 -9.65 1.20 2.59
C PRO A 34 -10.06 2.03 1.37
N THR A 35 -9.62 1.61 0.19
CA THR A 35 -9.80 2.26 -1.12
C THR A 35 -9.07 3.58 -1.32
N GLN A 36 -8.53 4.19 -0.26
CA GLN A 36 -7.71 5.39 -0.36
C GLN A 36 -6.34 5.08 -0.98
N ALA A 37 -5.69 6.12 -1.52
CA ALA A 37 -4.30 6.04 -1.92
C ALA A 37 -3.40 5.92 -0.67
N VAL A 38 -2.48 4.96 -0.69
CA VAL A 38 -1.57 4.66 0.40
C VAL A 38 -0.14 4.49 -0.14
N PRO A 39 0.88 4.89 0.63
CA PRO A 39 2.26 4.75 0.24
C PRO A 39 2.70 3.31 0.46
N ILE A 40 3.45 2.78 -0.50
CA ILE A 40 4.16 1.51 -0.39
C ILE A 40 5.63 1.73 -0.73
N VAL A 41 6.46 0.80 -0.26
CA VAL A 41 7.84 0.67 -0.69
C VAL A 41 7.98 -0.67 -1.38
N ARG A 42 8.40 -0.67 -2.64
CA ARG A 42 8.63 -1.87 -3.45
C ARG A 42 10.09 -1.94 -3.89
N ALA A 43 10.64 -3.13 -3.94
CA ALA A 43 11.98 -3.34 -4.48
C ALA A 43 11.90 -3.69 -5.98
N ALA A 44 12.72 -3.02 -6.79
CA ALA A 44 12.93 -3.35 -8.20
C ALA A 44 14.43 -3.28 -8.49
N GLN A 45 15.00 -4.35 -9.06
CA GLN A 45 16.42 -4.41 -9.42
C GLN A 45 17.37 -4.06 -8.25
N GLY A 46 17.02 -4.46 -7.02
CA GLY A 46 17.81 -4.18 -5.82
C GLY A 46 17.63 -2.78 -5.22
N VAL A 47 16.87 -1.89 -5.88
CA VAL A 47 16.57 -0.54 -5.41
C VAL A 47 15.16 -0.48 -4.84
N ARG A 48 14.99 0.26 -3.73
CA ARG A 48 13.67 0.49 -3.12
C ARG A 48 13.06 1.77 -3.69
N HIS A 49 11.79 1.67 -4.06
CA HIS A 49 11.02 2.75 -4.66
C HIS A 49 9.74 3.01 -3.86
N PHE A 50 9.46 4.29 -3.65
CA PHE A 50 8.16 4.74 -3.18
C PHE A 50 7.11 4.63 -4.30
N GLY A 51 5.90 4.23 -3.94
CA GLY A 51 4.75 4.31 -4.84
C GLY A 51 3.47 4.60 -4.08
N LEU A 52 2.53 5.30 -4.73
CA LEU A 52 1.15 5.41 -4.25
C LEU A 52 0.29 4.38 -4.94
N VAL A 53 -0.45 3.60 -4.15
CA VAL A 53 -1.37 2.59 -4.64
C VAL A 53 -2.71 2.70 -3.93
N ARG A 54 -3.75 2.14 -4.54
CA ARG A 54 -5.04 1.96 -3.86
C ARG A 54 -4.93 0.87 -2.80
N TRP A 55 -5.40 1.11 -1.59
CA TRP A 55 -5.59 0.03 -0.61
C TRP A 55 -6.84 -0.80 -0.94
N GLY A 56 -6.63 -1.80 -1.79
CA GLY A 56 -7.61 -2.84 -2.09
C GLY A 56 -7.25 -3.50 -3.40
N PHE A 57 -7.09 -4.82 -3.35
CA PHE A 57 -6.63 -5.65 -4.43
C PHE A 57 -7.67 -5.73 -5.55
N LEU A 58 -7.20 -5.55 -6.79
CA LEU A 58 -7.97 -5.69 -8.01
C LEU A 58 -7.12 -6.45 -9.03
N PRO A 59 -7.46 -7.71 -9.36
CA PRO A 59 -6.74 -8.48 -10.35
C PRO A 59 -6.86 -7.88 -11.76
N GLY A 60 -5.82 -8.03 -12.58
CA GLY A 60 -5.81 -7.50 -13.96
C GLY A 60 -6.81 -8.15 -14.92
N PHE A 61 -7.36 -9.32 -14.58
CA PHE A 61 -8.41 -9.98 -15.37
C PHE A 61 -9.82 -9.44 -15.07
N VAL A 62 -9.98 -8.62 -14.03
CA VAL A 62 -11.27 -8.00 -13.70
C VAL A 62 -11.51 -6.81 -14.63
N LYS A 63 -12.57 -6.89 -15.45
CA LYS A 63 -12.94 -5.83 -16.40
C LYS A 63 -13.75 -4.71 -15.75
N ASP A 64 -14.69 -5.06 -14.88
CA ASP A 64 -15.50 -4.10 -14.12
C ASP A 64 -15.20 -4.22 -12.63
N PRO A 65 -14.54 -3.23 -12.01
CA PRO A 65 -14.26 -3.21 -10.58
C PRO A 65 -15.50 -3.34 -9.69
N LYS A 66 -16.69 -2.96 -10.17
CA LYS A 66 -17.95 -3.07 -9.39
C LYS A 66 -18.41 -4.52 -9.22
N THR A 67 -17.97 -5.41 -10.10
CA THR A 67 -18.35 -6.84 -10.08
C THR A 67 -17.44 -7.69 -9.19
N PHE A 68 -16.37 -7.11 -8.65
CA PHE A 68 -15.37 -7.82 -7.86
C PHE A 68 -15.40 -7.38 -6.39
N PRO A 69 -15.33 -8.32 -5.42
CA PRO A 69 -15.38 -7.97 -4.01
C PRO A 69 -14.18 -7.12 -3.61
N LEU A 70 -14.40 -6.22 -2.64
CA LEU A 70 -13.33 -5.42 -2.07
C LEU A 70 -12.42 -6.27 -1.18
N ILE A 71 -11.26 -6.66 -1.70
CA ILE A 71 -10.25 -7.42 -0.95
C ILE A 71 -9.19 -6.47 -0.38
N ILE A 72 -9.15 -6.31 0.93
CA ILE A 72 -8.24 -5.37 1.62
C ILE A 72 -7.23 -6.05 2.56
N ASN A 73 -7.44 -7.34 2.85
CA ASN A 73 -6.58 -8.17 3.69
C ASN A 73 -6.39 -9.52 3.02
N ALA A 74 -5.21 -10.11 3.19
CA ALA A 74 -4.91 -11.50 2.86
C ALA A 74 -4.44 -12.20 4.14
N ARG A 75 -5.01 -13.37 4.46
CA ARG A 75 -4.54 -14.18 5.59
C ARG A 75 -3.22 -14.82 5.21
N ALA A 76 -2.27 -14.87 6.15
CA ALA A 76 -0.98 -15.49 5.90
C ALA A 76 -1.13 -17.01 5.67
N GLU A 77 -2.08 -17.62 6.37
CA GLU A 77 -2.43 -19.03 6.22
C GLU A 77 -2.97 -19.30 4.81
N GLY A 78 -2.25 -20.11 4.04
CA GLY A 78 -2.65 -20.58 2.71
C GLY A 78 -2.48 -19.58 1.56
N ILE A 79 -1.88 -18.40 1.76
CA ILE A 79 -1.76 -17.38 0.70
C ILE A 79 -0.93 -17.85 -0.51
N ALA A 80 0.04 -18.72 -0.29
CA ALA A 80 0.91 -19.23 -1.36
C ALA A 80 0.18 -20.20 -2.32
N THR A 81 -1.01 -20.68 -1.96
CA THR A 81 -1.78 -21.69 -2.71
C THR A 81 -3.20 -21.19 -3.03
N LYS A 82 -3.43 -19.88 -3.01
CA LYS A 82 -4.72 -19.23 -3.29
C LYS A 82 -4.89 -18.83 -4.75
#